data_AF-A0A151CIV7-F1
#
_entry.id   AF-A0A151CIV7-F1
#
_cell.length_a   1.000
_cell.length_b   1.000
_cell.length_c   1.000
_cell.angle_alpha   90.00
_cell.angle_beta   90.00
_cell.angle_gamma   90.00
#
_symmetry.space_group_name_H-M   'P 1'
#
loop_
_entity.id
_entity.type
_entity.pdbx_description
1 polymer ?
#
loop_
_entity_poly.entity_id
_entity_poly.type
_entity_poly.pdbx_seq_one_letter_code
_entity_poly.pdbx_strand_id
1 'polypeptide(L)'
;MKESGYFILTIITLFVITLAGAYFSPTFEEQKSFLEIFYLSGALLFIFSALVIFATIGFGSFAIYGAIFLAAVMGMYGIEGAVMVVGMTYFVWGSIFAMQVLLFYHHLKSATEWFKKRYTYRSFRREFKVFYPMLWVAYFFLEFIPSLLYREAFLRFIPSRVLEEMDEVLKA
;
A
#
# COMPACT_ATOMS: atom_id res chain seq x y z
N MET A 1 10.51 -1.86 22.44
CA MET A 1 9.68 -1.09 23.39
C MET A 1 10.18 0.34 23.63
N LYS A 2 11.48 0.59 23.90
CA LYS A 2 12.00 1.96 24.08
C LYS A 2 11.92 2.82 22.81
N GLU A 3 12.24 2.27 21.64
CA GLU A 3 12.20 3.01 20.36
C GLU A 3 10.79 3.42 19.91
N SER A 4 9.80 2.55 20.12
CA SER A 4 8.38 2.84 19.85
C SER A 4 7.86 4.01 20.68
N GLY A 5 8.35 4.14 21.92
CA GLY A 5 7.99 5.24 22.82
C GLY A 5 8.49 6.59 22.33
N TYR A 6 9.73 6.67 21.83
CA TYR A 6 10.27 7.91 21.26
C TYR A 6 9.52 8.33 20.00
N PHE A 7 9.15 7.38 19.14
CA PHE A 7 8.35 7.67 17.94
C PHE A 7 6.98 8.27 18.27
N ILE A 8 6.25 7.68 19.22
CA ILE A 8 4.96 8.18 19.70
C ILE A 8 5.12 9.59 20.29
N LEU A 9 6.17 9.80 21.09
CA LEU A 9 6.44 11.08 21.73
C LEU A 9 6.76 12.17 20.69
N THR A 10 7.52 11.85 19.65
CA THR A 10 7.77 12.77 18.52
C THR A 10 6.48 13.13 17.80
N ILE A 11 5.58 12.16 17.54
CA ILE A 11 4.28 12.43 16.93
C ILE A 11 3.46 13.39 17.82
N ILE A 12 3.29 13.07 19.09
CA ILE A 12 2.52 13.92 20.02
C ILE A 12 3.13 15.32 20.07
N THR A 13 4.45 15.42 20.15
CA THR A 13 5.17 16.70 20.19
C THR A 13 4.92 17.52 18.92
N LEU A 14 4.95 16.91 17.74
CA LEU A 14 4.62 17.57 16.47
C LEU A 14 3.21 18.17 16.50
N PHE A 15 2.20 17.38 16.90
CA PHE A 15 0.81 17.84 16.96
C PHE A 15 0.64 18.98 17.97
N VAL A 16 1.25 18.88 19.14
CA VAL A 16 1.23 19.93 20.18
C VAL A 16 1.90 21.20 19.70
N ILE A 17 3.06 21.12 19.03
CA ILE A 17 3.75 22.30 18.48
C ILE A 17 2.91 22.97 17.40
N THR A 18 2.30 22.21 16.48
CA THR A 18 1.43 22.79 15.45
C THR A 18 0.17 23.45 16.03
N LEU A 19 -0.44 22.86 17.08
CA LEU A 19 -1.57 23.45 17.79
C LEU A 19 -1.17 24.72 18.56
N ALA A 20 -0.03 24.68 19.24
CA ALA A 20 0.53 25.85 19.92
C ALA A 20 0.84 26.97 18.91
N GLY A 21 1.43 26.63 17.76
CA GLY A 21 1.65 27.54 16.64
C GLY A 21 0.35 28.21 16.19
N ALA A 22 -0.72 27.44 15.99
CA ALA A 22 -2.03 27.99 15.63
C ALA A 22 -2.62 28.91 16.74
N TYR A 23 -2.46 28.55 18.02
CA TYR A 23 -3.00 29.32 19.15
C TYR A 23 -2.26 30.64 19.38
N PHE A 24 -0.93 30.64 19.22
CA PHE A 24 -0.09 31.83 19.43
C PHE A 24 0.14 32.64 18.13
N SER A 25 -0.49 32.27 17.02
CA SER A 25 -0.37 33.00 15.75
C SER A 25 -0.98 34.41 15.86
N PRO A 26 -0.22 35.47 15.53
CA PRO A 26 -0.72 36.85 15.60
C PRO A 26 -1.66 37.22 14.45
N THR A 27 -1.65 36.45 13.35
CA THR A 27 -2.49 36.70 12.17
C THR A 27 -3.38 35.51 11.81
N PHE A 28 -4.54 35.80 11.19
CA PHE A 28 -5.48 34.77 10.74
C PHE A 28 -4.88 33.85 9.66
N GLU A 29 -4.06 34.40 8.75
CA GLU A 29 -3.40 33.60 7.70
C GLU A 29 -2.37 32.62 8.28
N GLU A 30 -1.58 33.05 9.27
CA GLU A 30 -0.64 32.14 9.97
C GLU A 30 -1.40 31.06 10.74
N GLN A 31 -2.46 31.44 11.46
CA GLN A 31 -3.30 30.49 12.19
C GLN A 31 -3.90 29.43 11.24
N LYS A 32 -4.42 29.87 10.09
CA LYS A 32 -4.97 28.98 9.07
C LYS A 32 -3.91 28.02 8.52
N SER A 33 -2.71 28.51 8.22
CA SER A 33 -1.59 27.69 7.75
C SER A 33 -1.19 26.60 8.76
N PHE A 34 -1.09 26.94 10.04
CA PHE A 34 -0.81 25.94 11.09
C PHE A 34 -1.92 24.89 11.22
N LEU A 35 -3.18 25.30 11.10
CA LEU A 35 -4.31 24.36 11.09
C LEU A 35 -4.29 23.46 9.86
N GLU A 36 -3.96 23.97 8.68
CA GLU A 36 -3.80 23.16 7.47
C GLU A 36 -2.71 22.10 7.65
N ILE A 37 -1.54 22.47 8.19
CA ILE A 37 -0.44 21.54 8.48
C ILE A 37 -0.87 20.49 9.51
N PHE A 38 -1.64 20.89 10.53
CA PHE A 38 -2.20 19.97 11.53
C PHE A 38 -3.11 18.92 10.88
N TYR A 39 -4.04 19.35 10.02
CA TYR A 39 -4.94 18.44 9.29
C TYR A 39 -4.17 17.53 8.33
N LEU A 40 -3.19 18.06 7.60
CA LEU A 40 -2.40 17.31 6.63
C LEU A 40 -1.54 16.25 7.33
N SER A 41 -0.91 16.61 8.45
CA SER A 41 -0.14 15.69 9.30
C SER A 41 -1.05 14.60 9.91
N GLY A 42 -2.26 14.97 10.34
CA GLY A 42 -3.31 14.04 10.78
C GLY A 42 -3.69 13.02 9.72
N ALA A 43 -3.98 13.50 8.51
CA ALA A 43 -4.32 12.64 7.38
C ALA A 43 -3.16 11.68 7.05
N LEU A 44 -1.92 12.17 7.05
CA LEU A 44 -0.75 11.35 6.75
C LEU A 44 -0.50 10.26 7.80
N LEU A 45 -0.62 10.62 9.09
CA LEU A 45 -0.50 9.67 10.21
C LEU A 45 -1.60 8.60 10.16
N PHE A 46 -2.81 9.00 9.79
CA PHE A 46 -3.93 8.08 9.61
C PHE A 46 -3.65 7.09 8.47
N ILE A 47 -3.23 7.58 7.29
CA ILE A 47 -2.88 6.73 6.14
C ILE A 47 -1.78 5.74 6.52
N PHE A 48 -0.73 6.21 7.20
CA PHE A 48 0.38 5.37 7.64
C PHE A 48 -0.08 4.30 8.65
N SER A 49 -0.94 4.68 9.60
CA SER A 49 -1.50 3.75 10.59
C SER A 49 -2.37 2.68 9.93
N ALA A 50 -3.19 3.06 8.95
CA ALA A 50 -3.99 2.11 8.16
C ALA A 50 -3.11 1.12 7.38
N LEU A 51 -2.01 1.58 6.79
CA LEU A 51 -1.01 0.73 6.11
C LEU A 51 -0.29 -0.21 7.08
N VAL A 52 0.04 0.24 8.29
CA VAL A 52 0.69 -0.60 9.31
C VAL A 52 -0.28 -1.68 9.82
N ILE A 53 -1.54 -1.32 10.09
CA ILE A 53 -2.59 -2.28 10.46
C ILE A 53 -2.76 -3.32 9.35
N PHE A 54 -2.77 -2.88 8.10
CA PHE A 54 -2.82 -3.76 6.94
C PHE A 54 -1.64 -4.73 6.86
N ALA A 55 -0.42 -4.25 7.11
CA ALA A 55 0.78 -5.07 7.09
C ALA A 55 0.84 -6.10 8.25
N THR A 56 0.17 -5.81 9.38
CA THR A 56 0.29 -6.60 10.62
C THR A 56 -0.89 -7.52 10.93
N ILE A 57 -2.14 -7.10 10.69
CA ILE A 57 -3.35 -7.81 11.16
C ILE A 57 -4.01 -8.62 10.03
N GLY A 58 -3.69 -8.34 8.76
CA GLY A 58 -4.19 -9.08 7.61
C GLY A 58 -5.48 -8.51 6.99
N PHE A 59 -5.92 -9.13 5.90
CA PHE A 59 -6.88 -8.55 4.94
C PHE A 59 -8.27 -8.26 5.53
N GLY A 60 -8.72 -9.01 6.54
CA GLY A 60 -10.03 -8.86 7.15
C GLY A 60 -10.19 -7.56 7.93
N SER A 61 -9.24 -7.24 8.81
CA SER A 61 -9.25 -5.97 9.55
C SER A 61 -9.03 -4.78 8.63
N PHE A 62 -8.19 -4.93 7.60
CA PHE A 62 -8.00 -3.92 6.57
C PHE A 62 -9.29 -3.57 5.83
N ALA A 63 -10.12 -4.55 5.48
CA ALA A 63 -11.39 -4.29 4.81
C ALA A 63 -12.31 -3.42 5.68
N ILE A 64 -12.32 -3.64 7.01
CA ILE A 64 -13.12 -2.86 7.95
C ILE A 64 -12.58 -1.42 8.07
N TYR A 65 -11.27 -1.26 8.32
CA TYR A 65 -10.67 0.07 8.44
C TYR A 65 -10.70 0.85 7.12
N GLY A 66 -10.48 0.16 5.99
CA GLY A 66 -10.60 0.72 4.65
C GLY A 66 -12.03 1.16 4.35
N ALA A 67 -13.05 0.38 4.75
CA ALA A 67 -14.44 0.78 4.58
C ALA A 67 -14.80 2.01 5.42
N ILE A 68 -14.37 2.08 6.68
CA ILE A 68 -14.57 3.27 7.54
C ILE A 68 -13.87 4.49 6.96
N PHE A 69 -12.64 4.32 6.48
CA PHE A 69 -11.88 5.41 5.85
C PHE A 69 -12.55 5.89 4.56
N LEU A 70 -12.97 4.97 3.69
CA LEU A 70 -13.67 5.32 2.46
C LEU A 70 -15.00 6.02 2.75
N ALA A 71 -15.73 5.61 3.79
CA ALA A 71 -16.94 6.30 4.22
C ALA A 71 -16.64 7.73 4.70
N ALA A 72 -15.57 7.93 5.47
CA ALA A 72 -15.14 9.26 5.91
C ALA A 72 -14.70 10.15 4.73
N VAL A 73 -13.90 9.61 3.81
CA VAL A 73 -13.44 10.31 2.60
C VAL A 73 -14.63 10.66 1.71
N MET A 74 -15.61 9.76 1.56
CA MET A 74 -16.82 10.03 0.79
C MET A 74 -17.68 11.11 1.46
N GLY A 75 -17.73 11.15 2.78
CA GLY A 75 -18.42 12.20 3.54
C GLY A 75 -17.76 13.58 3.44
N MET A 76 -16.43 13.64 3.37
CA MET A 76 -15.67 14.90 3.33
C MET A 76 -15.43 15.42 1.91
N TYR A 77 -15.11 14.54 0.97
CA TYR A 77 -14.62 14.85 -0.38
C TYR A 77 -15.51 14.29 -1.49
N GLY A 78 -16.64 13.68 -1.15
CA GLY A 78 -17.56 13.09 -2.12
C GLY A 78 -17.03 11.82 -2.77
N ILE A 79 -17.74 11.36 -3.81
CA ILE A 79 -17.43 10.10 -4.48
C ILE A 79 -16.09 10.13 -5.22
N GLU A 80 -15.67 11.29 -5.71
CA GLU A 80 -14.39 11.47 -6.43
C GLU A 80 -13.19 11.18 -5.52
N GLY A 81 -13.22 11.69 -4.28
CA GLY A 81 -12.18 11.40 -3.28
C GLY A 81 -12.10 9.92 -2.94
N ALA A 82 -13.26 9.26 -2.79
CA ALA A 82 -13.30 7.83 -2.51
C ALA A 82 -12.73 7.00 -3.68
N VAL A 83 -13.08 7.36 -4.92
CA VAL A 83 -12.54 6.71 -6.13
C VAL A 83 -11.02 6.89 -6.21
N MET A 84 -10.51 8.08 -5.90
CA MET A 84 -9.06 8.35 -5.88
C MET A 84 -8.34 7.45 -4.85
N VAL A 85 -8.88 7.34 -3.63
CA VAL A 85 -8.31 6.49 -2.58
C VAL A 85 -8.32 5.00 -2.98
N VAL A 86 -9.42 4.51 -3.56
CA VAL A 86 -9.50 3.13 -4.06
C VAL A 86 -8.46 2.91 -5.16
N GLY A 87 -8.34 3.86 -6.10
CA GLY A 87 -7.36 3.79 -7.19
C GLY A 87 -5.91 3.74 -6.70
N MET A 88 -5.54 4.63 -5.77
CA MET A 88 -4.20 4.64 -5.16
C MET A 88 -3.93 3.35 -4.39
N THR A 89 -4.91 2.87 -3.62
CA THR A 89 -4.78 1.62 -2.86
C THR A 89 -4.56 0.42 -3.79
N TYR A 90 -5.36 0.34 -4.86
CA TYR A 90 -5.22 -0.69 -5.89
C TYR A 90 -3.84 -0.62 -6.56
N PHE A 91 -3.38 0.58 -6.91
CA PHE A 91 -2.09 0.77 -7.57
C PHE A 91 -0.92 0.37 -6.66
N VAL A 92 -0.90 0.83 -5.41
CA VAL A 92 0.17 0.52 -4.45
C VAL A 92 0.20 -0.97 -4.13
N TRP A 93 -0.96 -1.55 -3.76
CA TRP A 93 -1.00 -2.97 -3.42
C TRP A 93 -0.75 -3.86 -4.63
N GLY A 94 -1.33 -3.53 -5.78
CA GLY A 94 -1.10 -4.24 -7.03
C GLY A 94 0.37 -4.19 -7.46
N SER A 95 1.08 -3.11 -7.19
CA SER A 95 2.53 -3.01 -7.46
C SER A 95 3.34 -3.94 -6.54
N ILE A 96 3.03 -3.94 -5.24
CA ILE A 96 3.68 -4.85 -4.27
C ILE A 96 3.41 -6.31 -4.65
N PHE A 97 2.16 -6.65 -4.92
CA PHE A 97 1.75 -7.99 -5.32
C PHE A 97 2.44 -8.42 -6.61
N ALA A 98 2.45 -7.56 -7.64
CA ALA A 98 3.09 -7.86 -8.91
C ALA A 98 4.60 -8.11 -8.75
N MET A 99 5.27 -7.29 -7.94
CA MET A 99 6.69 -7.49 -7.64
C MET A 99 6.94 -8.80 -6.90
N GLN A 100 6.13 -9.14 -5.88
CA GLN A 100 6.27 -10.42 -5.18
C GLN A 100 6.04 -11.61 -6.10
N VAL A 101 5.06 -11.53 -7.00
CA VAL A 101 4.82 -12.58 -8.02
C VAL A 101 6.03 -12.76 -8.94
N LEU A 102 6.63 -11.67 -9.39
CA LEU A 102 7.83 -11.72 -10.24
C LEU A 102 9.02 -12.31 -9.48
N LEU A 103 9.27 -11.88 -8.23
CA LEU A 103 10.32 -12.44 -7.40
C LEU A 103 10.09 -13.94 -7.13
N PHE A 104 8.84 -14.35 -6.93
CA PHE A 104 8.47 -15.76 -6.82
C PHE A 104 8.76 -16.53 -8.12
N TYR A 105 8.45 -15.95 -9.27
CA TYR A 105 8.73 -16.55 -10.58
C TYR A 105 10.24 -16.78 -10.80
N HIS A 106 11.09 -16.02 -10.11
CA HIS A 106 12.54 -16.21 -10.05
C HIS A 106 13.01 -17.11 -8.89
N HIS A 107 12.09 -17.86 -8.26
CA HIS A 107 12.35 -18.80 -7.17
C HIS A 107 13.04 -18.19 -5.93
N LEU A 108 12.82 -16.90 -5.66
CA LEU A 108 13.32 -16.26 -4.45
C LEU A 108 12.57 -16.75 -3.21
N LYS A 109 13.29 -17.39 -2.29
CA LYS A 109 12.74 -17.92 -1.02
C LYS A 109 11.95 -16.89 -0.22
N SER A 110 12.40 -15.63 -0.21
CA SER A 110 11.71 -14.53 0.48
C SER A 110 10.28 -14.32 -0.02
N ALA A 111 10.09 -14.33 -1.34
CA ALA A 111 8.77 -14.19 -1.96
C ALA A 111 7.89 -15.42 -1.71
N THR A 112 8.47 -16.63 -1.81
CA THR A 112 7.77 -17.88 -1.47
C THR A 112 7.26 -17.87 -0.03
N GLU A 113 8.09 -17.49 0.94
CA GLU A 113 7.66 -17.35 2.34
C GLU A 113 6.61 -16.27 2.53
N TRP A 114 6.73 -15.14 1.82
CA TRP A 114 5.76 -14.06 1.88
C TRP A 114 4.37 -14.54 1.48
N PHE A 115 4.26 -15.31 0.40
CA PHE A 115 3.01 -15.93 -0.04
C PHE A 115 2.50 -16.99 0.93
N LYS A 116 3.37 -17.92 1.38
CA LYS A 116 2.99 -18.97 2.35
C LYS A 116 2.43 -18.41 3.66
N LYS A 117 2.99 -17.29 4.14
CA LYS A 117 2.55 -16.65 5.40
C LYS A 117 1.22 -15.91 5.27
N ARG A 118 0.81 -15.50 4.06
CA ARG A 118 -0.30 -14.55 3.85
C ARG A 118 -1.47 -15.13 3.05
N TYR A 119 -1.26 -16.18 2.26
CA TYR A 119 -2.24 -16.64 1.29
C TYR A 119 -2.52 -18.13 1.41
N THR A 120 -3.80 -18.47 1.25
CA THR A 120 -4.20 -19.78 0.74
C THR A 120 -4.26 -19.72 -0.78
N TYR A 121 -4.15 -20.87 -1.47
CA TYR A 121 -4.27 -20.91 -2.93
C TYR A 121 -5.56 -20.23 -3.45
N ARG A 122 -6.69 -20.43 -2.75
CA ARG A 122 -7.97 -19.79 -3.12
C ARG A 122 -7.91 -18.27 -3.02
N SER A 123 -7.27 -17.73 -1.98
CA SER A 123 -7.11 -16.28 -1.80
C SER A 123 -6.16 -15.71 -2.84
N PHE A 124 -5.02 -16.38 -3.05
CA PHE A 124 -4.04 -15.99 -4.06
C PHE A 124 -4.65 -15.94 -5.45
N ARG A 125 -5.39 -16.98 -5.86
CA ARG A 125 -6.03 -17.04 -7.18
C ARG A 125 -7.03 -15.88 -7.40
N ARG A 126 -7.72 -15.41 -6.35
CA ARG A 126 -8.60 -14.24 -6.47
C ARG A 126 -7.79 -12.97 -6.66
N GLU A 127 -6.80 -12.72 -5.80
CA GLU A 127 -5.96 -11.52 -5.89
C GLU A 127 -5.15 -11.49 -7.19
N PHE A 128 -4.66 -12.63 -7.66
CA PHE A 128 -3.97 -12.75 -8.94
C PHE A 128 -4.84 -12.31 -10.12
N LYS A 129 -6.15 -12.61 -10.10
CA LYS A 129 -7.09 -12.14 -11.12
C LYS A 129 -7.36 -10.64 -11.01
N VAL A 130 -7.53 -10.14 -9.78
CA VAL A 130 -7.81 -8.73 -9.51
C VAL A 130 -6.62 -7.86 -9.93
N PHE A 131 -5.40 -8.25 -9.58
CA PHE A 131 -4.17 -7.51 -9.88
C PHE A 131 -3.51 -7.92 -11.20
N TYR A 132 -4.19 -8.70 -12.04
CA TYR A 132 -3.68 -9.08 -13.36
C TYR A 132 -3.29 -7.87 -14.23
N PRO A 133 -4.06 -6.76 -14.27
CA PRO A 133 -3.64 -5.56 -14.99
C PRO A 133 -2.30 -5.00 -14.47
N MET A 134 -2.05 -5.06 -13.16
CA MET A 134 -0.82 -4.55 -12.56
C MET A 134 0.38 -5.45 -12.84
N LEU A 135 0.18 -6.76 -12.96
CA LEU A 135 1.21 -7.68 -13.46
C LEU A 135 1.63 -7.32 -14.89
N TRP A 136 0.67 -6.95 -15.72
CA TRP A 136 0.94 -6.52 -17.09
C TRP A 136 1.70 -5.19 -17.15
N VAL A 137 1.36 -4.24 -16.27
CA VAL A 137 2.12 -2.99 -16.10
C VAL A 137 3.55 -3.30 -15.66
N ALA A 138 3.74 -4.10 -14.61
CA ALA A 138 5.06 -4.48 -14.13
C ALA A 138 5.90 -5.18 -15.22
N TYR A 139 5.26 -6.06 -15.99
CA TYR A 139 5.87 -6.70 -17.15
C TYR A 139 6.27 -5.69 -18.23
N PHE A 140 5.40 -4.75 -18.58
CA PHE A 140 5.73 -3.67 -19.51
C PHE A 140 6.94 -2.87 -19.02
N PHE A 141 6.98 -2.46 -17.75
CA PHE A 141 8.14 -1.73 -17.21
C PHE A 141 9.44 -2.56 -17.22
N LEU A 142 9.37 -3.86 -16.96
CA LEU A 142 10.54 -4.74 -16.89
C LEU A 142 11.00 -5.30 -18.24
N GLU A 143 10.13 -5.34 -19.25
CA GLU A 143 10.49 -5.84 -20.58
C GLU A 143 10.68 -4.69 -21.58
N PHE A 144 9.77 -3.70 -21.60
CA PHE A 144 9.81 -2.60 -22.57
C PHE A 144 10.99 -1.64 -22.31
N ILE A 145 11.24 -1.26 -21.05
CA ILE A 145 12.33 -0.32 -20.74
C ILE A 145 13.71 -0.95 -20.97
N PRO A 146 14.01 -2.18 -20.49
CA PRO A 146 15.29 -2.82 -20.74
C PRO A 146 15.46 -3.29 -22.19
N SER A 147 14.39 -3.63 -22.91
CA SER A 147 14.52 -3.95 -24.35
C SER A 147 14.95 -2.73 -25.18
N LEU A 148 14.52 -1.52 -24.79
CA LEU A 148 14.96 -0.26 -25.38
C LEU A 148 16.44 0.05 -25.04
N LEU A 149 16.89 -0.31 -23.83
CA LEU A 149 18.21 0.09 -23.30
C LEU A 149 19.32 -0.97 -23.47
N TYR A 150 19.01 -2.25 -23.30
CA TYR A 150 20.01 -3.32 -23.10
C TYR A 150 19.90 -4.52 -24.07
N ARG A 151 18.87 -4.61 -24.92
CA ARG A 151 18.69 -5.70 -25.93
C ARG A 151 18.87 -7.13 -25.38
N GLU A 152 18.67 -7.35 -24.09
CA GLU A 152 18.71 -8.69 -23.50
C GLU A 152 17.35 -9.39 -23.66
N ALA A 153 17.38 -10.70 -23.90
CA ALA A 153 16.19 -11.53 -24.01
C ALA A 153 15.56 -11.71 -22.61
N PHE A 154 14.67 -10.80 -22.24
CA PHE A 154 13.94 -10.92 -20.97
C PHE A 154 12.84 -11.98 -21.03
N LEU A 155 12.64 -12.61 -19.89
CA LEU A 155 11.80 -13.78 -19.68
C LEU A 155 10.37 -13.54 -20.13
N ARG A 156 9.86 -14.42 -21.01
CA ARG A 156 8.42 -14.57 -21.24
C ARG A 156 7.77 -14.94 -19.91
N PHE A 157 7.17 -13.96 -19.24
CA PHE A 157 6.35 -14.20 -18.06
C PHE A 157 5.11 -14.97 -18.52
N ILE A 158 4.95 -16.21 -18.05
CA ILE A 158 3.81 -17.05 -18.39
C ILE A 158 2.90 -17.12 -17.16
N PRO A 159 1.77 -16.37 -17.14
CA PRO A 159 0.91 -16.30 -15.97
C PRO A 159 0.35 -17.65 -15.49
N SER A 160 0.12 -18.59 -16.42
CA SER A 160 -0.38 -19.93 -16.08
C SER A 160 0.63 -20.72 -15.25
N ARG A 161 1.93 -20.58 -15.55
CA ARG A 161 3.00 -21.24 -14.82
C ARG A 161 3.08 -20.77 -13.37
N VAL A 162 2.89 -19.48 -13.11
CA VAL A 162 2.80 -18.94 -11.74
C VAL A 162 1.65 -19.59 -10.99
N LEU A 163 0.47 -19.73 -11.62
CA LEU A 163 -0.70 -20.32 -10.97
C LEU A 163 -0.50 -21.81 -10.65
N GLU A 164 0.21 -22.56 -11.50
CA GLU A 164 0.55 -23.97 -11.27
C GLU A 164 1.57 -24.11 -10.14
N GLU A 165 2.70 -23.42 -10.20
CA GLU A 165 3.74 -23.47 -9.16
C GLU A 165 3.20 -22.99 -7.81
N MET A 166 2.32 -21.98 -7.79
CA MET A 166 1.72 -21.50 -6.55
C MET A 166 0.67 -22.46 -5.99
N ASP A 167 0.08 -23.33 -6.82
CA ASP A 167 -0.81 -24.40 -6.36
C ASP A 167 -0.03 -25.43 -5.55
N GLU A 168 1.12 -25.86 -6.07
CA GLU A 168 2.02 -26.79 -5.38
C GLU A 168 2.54 -26.21 -4.07
N VAL A 169 2.92 -24.94 -4.07
CA VAL A 169 3.54 -24.26 -2.92
C VAL A 169 2.54 -23.96 -1.80
N LEU A 170 1.27 -23.67 -2.12
CA LEU A 170 0.26 -23.23 -1.15
C LEU A 170 -0.78 -24.30 -0.78
N LYS A 171 -0.83 -25.44 -1.50
CA LYS A 171 -1.62 -26.61 -1.09
C LYS A 171 -0.81 -27.67 -0.34
N ALA A 172 0.53 -27.62 -0.44
CA ALA A 172 1.44 -28.42 0.39
C ALA A 172 1.49 -27.89 1.82
#